data_AF-A0A9N8PLZ0-F1
#
_entry.id   AF-A0A9N8PLZ0-F1
#
_cell.length_a   1.000
_cell.length_b   1.000
_cell.length_c   1.000
_cell.angle_alpha   90.00
_cell.angle_beta   90.00
_cell.angle_gamma   90.00
#
_symmetry.space_group_name_H-M   'P 1'
#
loop_
_entity.id
_entity.type
_entity.pdbx_description
1 polymer ?
#
loop_
_entity_poly.entity_id
_entity_poly.type
_entity_poly.pdbx_seq_one_letter_code
_entity_poly.pdbx_strand_id
1 'polypeptide(L)'
;MEEATKVLGRYHGDGDESHPIVLLQLKEMQNQIRQDASDKKGWDYSELVNTHSARRRLICVLGMACFGQLSGNSVTSYYLPVMLENAGITAQGTKLMLNGIYPVICFFAAILGARMTDTVGRRPLLLYSILFCSGCFAIICGTSKLAQHDIDNKSAANTTIAFIYLFGIIFSFGWT
;
A
#
# COMPACT_ATOMS: atom_id res chain seq x y z
N MET A 1 14.60 27.54 -30.60
CA MET A 1 15.68 27.94 -29.68
C MET A 1 16.29 29.25 -30.09
N GLU A 2 16.74 29.41 -31.34
CA GLU A 2 17.20 30.70 -31.86
C GLU A 2 16.14 31.82 -31.78
N GLU A 3 14.87 31.52 -32.05
CA GLU A 3 13.79 32.50 -31.87
C GLU A 3 13.57 32.89 -30.40
N ALA A 4 13.73 31.94 -29.47
CA ALA A 4 13.62 32.21 -28.04
C ALA A 4 14.78 33.09 -27.55
N THR A 5 16.01 32.84 -28.03
CA THR A 5 17.18 33.68 -27.75
C THR A 5 16.97 35.11 -28.25
N LYS A 6 16.43 35.30 -29.45
CA LYS A 6 16.14 36.63 -30.02
C LYS A 6 15.10 37.40 -29.22
N VAL A 7 14.02 36.74 -28.78
CA VAL A 7 12.98 37.38 -27.96
C VAL A 7 13.50 37.73 -26.57
N LEU A 8 14.27 36.84 -25.94
CA LEU A 8 14.86 37.08 -24.61
C LEU A 8 15.97 38.15 -24.67
N GLY A 9 16.82 38.13 -25.68
CA GLY A 9 17.83 39.18 -25.92
C GLY A 9 17.19 40.56 -26.07
N ARG A 10 16.08 40.64 -26.81
CA ARG A 10 15.39 41.92 -27.07
C ARG A 10 14.66 42.50 -25.85
N TYR A 11 14.07 41.68 -24.99
CA TYR A 11 13.25 42.16 -23.86
C TYR A 11 13.93 42.05 -22.49
N HIS A 12 14.90 41.14 -22.34
CA HIS A 12 15.58 40.86 -21.05
C HIS A 12 17.11 41.04 -21.12
N GLY A 13 17.70 41.14 -22.31
CA GLY A 13 19.15 41.32 -22.52
C GLY A 13 19.56 42.71 -22.99
N ASP A 14 18.65 43.69 -22.98
CA ASP A 14 18.88 45.05 -23.49
C ASP A 14 19.42 45.08 -24.94
N GLY A 15 18.99 44.10 -25.77
CA GLY A 15 19.43 43.93 -27.15
C GLY A 15 20.67 43.07 -27.33
N ASP A 16 21.33 42.64 -26.25
CA ASP A 16 22.47 41.72 -26.30
C ASP A 16 22.01 40.26 -26.05
N GLU A 17 22.15 39.45 -27.10
CA GLU A 17 21.81 38.02 -27.06
C GLU A 17 22.77 37.21 -26.16
N SER A 18 23.94 37.75 -25.86
CA SER A 18 24.98 37.15 -25.01
C SER A 18 24.86 37.52 -23.53
N HIS A 19 23.86 38.32 -23.15
CA HIS A 19 23.72 38.79 -21.77
C HIS A 19 23.55 37.60 -20.80
N PRO A 20 24.25 37.58 -19.66
CA PRO A 20 24.28 36.43 -18.74
C PRO A 20 22.90 35.99 -18.23
N ILE A 21 21.95 36.93 -18.10
CA ILE A 21 20.57 36.64 -17.71
C ILE A 21 19.81 35.86 -18.79
N VAL A 22 20.03 36.18 -20.07
CA VAL A 22 19.35 35.51 -21.20
C VAL A 22 19.83 34.08 -21.34
N LEU A 23 21.14 33.86 -21.22
CA LEU A 23 21.73 32.51 -21.18
C LEU A 23 21.20 31.67 -20.02
N LEU A 24 21.01 32.28 -18.85
CA LEU A 24 20.47 31.61 -17.67
C LEU A 24 19.00 31.20 -17.88
N GLN A 25 18.16 32.11 -18.37
CA GLN A 25 16.75 31.83 -18.67
C GLN A 25 16.60 30.76 -19.76
N LEU A 26 17.44 30.79 -20.81
CA LEU A 26 17.46 29.73 -21.82
C LEU A 26 17.81 28.37 -21.23
N LYS A 27 18.78 28.33 -20.31
CA LYS A 27 19.20 27.10 -19.63
C LYS A 27 18.10 26.54 -18.73
N GLU A 28 17.37 27.40 -18.03
CA GLU A 28 16.21 27.01 -17.23
C GLU A 28 15.07 26.48 -18.09
N MET A 29 14.73 27.16 -19.19
CA MET A 29 13.73 26.68 -20.15
C MET A 29 14.12 25.34 -20.78
N GLN A 30 15.40 25.15 -21.15
CA GLN A 30 15.88 23.85 -21.63
C GLN A 30 15.71 22.74 -20.58
N ASN A 31 15.98 23.05 -19.31
CA ASN A 31 15.83 22.09 -18.23
C ASN A 31 14.37 21.72 -17.98
N GLN A 32 13.44 22.70 -18.02
CA GLN A 32 12.01 22.42 -17.91
C GLN A 32 11.49 21.62 -19.10
N ILE A 33 11.88 21.96 -20.33
CA ILE A 33 11.50 21.19 -21.53
C ILE A 33 12.04 19.76 -21.44
N ARG A 34 13.24 19.54 -20.89
CA ARG A 34 13.77 18.19 -20.66
C ARG A 34 12.93 17.41 -19.65
N GLN A 35 12.54 18.02 -18.53
CA GLN A 35 11.67 17.38 -17.53
C GLN A 35 10.27 17.08 -18.09
N ASP A 36 9.68 18.01 -18.84
CA ASP A 36 8.36 17.81 -19.47
C ASP A 36 8.39 16.85 -20.67
N ALA A 37 9.51 16.77 -21.39
CA ALA A 37 9.69 15.82 -22.49
C ALA A 37 9.90 14.39 -21.98
N SER A 38 10.57 14.23 -20.85
CA SER A 38 10.66 12.98 -20.11
C SER A 38 9.28 12.42 -19.72
N ASP A 39 8.38 13.29 -19.23
CA ASP A 39 7.00 12.92 -18.86
C ASP A 39 6.11 12.53 -20.07
N LYS A 40 6.50 12.88 -21.30
CA LYS A 40 5.69 12.67 -22.52
C LYS A 40 5.95 11.35 -23.25
N LYS A 41 6.95 10.57 -22.85
CA LYS A 41 7.23 9.27 -23.46
C LYS A 41 6.46 8.20 -22.72
N GLY A 42 5.24 7.90 -23.17
CA GLY A 42 4.26 7.03 -22.47
C GLY A 42 4.69 5.59 -22.16
N TRP A 43 5.94 5.19 -22.45
CA TRP A 43 6.53 3.87 -22.19
C TRP A 43 7.96 3.91 -21.63
N ASP A 44 8.49 5.08 -21.22
CA ASP A 44 9.87 5.16 -20.72
C ASP A 44 9.95 5.00 -19.18
N TYR A 45 9.91 3.75 -18.74
CA TYR A 45 10.12 3.39 -17.32
C TYR A 45 11.59 3.49 -16.88
N SER A 46 12.51 3.84 -17.80
CA SER A 46 13.94 3.97 -17.50
C SER A 46 14.21 5.05 -16.45
N GLU A 47 13.40 6.12 -16.42
CA GLU A 47 13.52 7.17 -15.42
C GLU A 47 13.21 6.73 -13.98
N LEU A 48 12.34 5.74 -13.80
CA LEU A 48 12.07 5.19 -12.47
C LEU A 48 13.27 4.45 -11.88
N VAL A 49 14.23 4.02 -12.71
CA VAL A 49 15.42 3.27 -12.30
C VAL A 49 16.70 4.11 -12.43
N ASN A 50 16.73 5.15 -13.26
CA ASN A 50 17.97 5.89 -13.51
C ASN A 50 18.46 6.68 -12.30
N THR A 51 17.57 7.24 -11.48
CA THR A 51 17.96 8.07 -10.34
C THR A 51 17.98 7.27 -9.04
N HIS A 52 19.00 7.46 -8.18
CA HIS A 52 19.09 6.82 -6.86
C HIS A 52 17.84 7.07 -5.99
N SER A 53 17.28 8.27 -6.05
CA SER A 53 16.01 8.64 -5.41
C SER A 53 14.82 7.84 -5.95
N ALA A 54 14.75 7.67 -7.27
CA ALA A 54 13.69 6.93 -7.94
C ALA A 54 13.74 5.43 -7.62
N ARG A 55 14.93 4.80 -7.60
CA ARG A 55 15.10 3.40 -7.15
C ARG A 55 14.63 3.19 -5.72
N ARG A 56 15.00 4.09 -4.80
CA ARG A 56 14.62 3.97 -3.40
C ARG A 56 13.10 4.10 -3.23
N ARG A 57 12.45 5.00 -3.97
CA ARG A 57 10.99 5.14 -4.00
C ARG A 57 10.33 3.88 -4.60
N LEU A 58 10.89 3.35 -5.68
CA LEU A 58 10.39 2.15 -6.36
C LEU A 58 10.51 0.90 -5.48
N ILE A 59 11.62 0.72 -4.75
CA ILE A 59 11.79 -0.36 -3.76
C ILE A 59 10.77 -0.22 -2.62
N CYS A 60 10.51 0.99 -2.11
CA CYS A 60 9.49 1.20 -1.10
C CYS A 60 8.08 0.86 -1.60
N VAL A 61 7.74 1.26 -2.84
CA VAL A 61 6.43 0.97 -3.45
C VAL A 61 6.27 -0.52 -3.73
N LEU A 62 7.29 -1.17 -4.30
CA LEU A 62 7.29 -2.63 -4.51
C LEU A 62 7.22 -3.39 -3.19
N GLY A 63 7.99 -2.97 -2.18
CA GLY A 63 7.93 -3.53 -0.84
C GLY A 63 6.52 -3.43 -0.28
N MET A 64 5.89 -2.26 -0.36
CA MET A 64 4.51 -2.07 0.08
C MET A 64 3.51 -2.93 -0.72
N ALA A 65 3.64 -3.01 -2.04
CA ALA A 65 2.76 -3.87 -2.84
C ALA A 65 2.93 -5.36 -2.48
N CYS A 66 4.17 -5.83 -2.34
CA CYS A 66 4.48 -7.20 -1.95
C CYS A 66 3.99 -7.51 -0.53
N PHE A 67 4.33 -6.69 0.47
CA PHE A 67 3.90 -6.91 1.85
C PHE A 67 2.38 -6.81 2.01
N GLY A 68 1.71 -5.96 1.24
CA GLY A 68 0.24 -5.83 1.27
C GLY A 68 -0.45 -7.10 0.76
N GLN A 69 0.06 -7.68 -0.31
CA GLN A 69 -0.47 -8.93 -0.85
C GLN A 69 -0.04 -10.15 -0.02
N LEU A 70 1.23 -10.21 0.41
CA LEU A 70 1.77 -11.29 1.25
C LEU A 70 1.17 -11.32 2.64
N SER A 71 0.66 -10.20 3.15
CA SER A 71 -0.09 -10.17 4.41
C SER A 71 -1.31 -11.10 4.35
N GLY A 72 -1.77 -11.52 3.17
CA GLY A 72 -2.75 -12.59 3.06
C GLY A 72 -4.19 -12.15 3.22
N ASN A 73 -4.51 -10.86 3.03
CA ASN A 73 -5.89 -10.37 3.08
C ASN A 73 -6.83 -11.15 2.17
N SER A 74 -6.36 -11.51 0.97
CA SER A 74 -7.09 -12.36 0.04
C SER A 74 -7.29 -13.78 0.59
N VAL A 75 -6.23 -14.38 1.14
CA VAL A 75 -6.27 -15.74 1.73
C VAL A 75 -7.27 -15.78 2.89
N THR A 76 -7.22 -14.82 3.80
CA THR A 76 -8.13 -14.77 4.96
C THR A 76 -9.60 -14.74 4.53
N SER A 77 -9.97 -13.89 3.57
CA SER A 77 -11.36 -13.84 3.07
C SER A 77 -11.80 -15.12 2.35
N TYR A 78 -10.91 -15.79 1.60
CA TYR A 78 -11.22 -17.04 0.90
C TYR A 78 -11.35 -18.24 1.85
N TYR A 79 -10.50 -18.32 2.88
CA TYR A 79 -10.48 -19.46 3.79
C TYR A 79 -11.40 -19.30 5.02
N LEU A 80 -11.88 -18.08 5.32
CA LEU A 80 -12.86 -17.84 6.39
C LEU A 80 -14.05 -18.84 6.39
N PRO A 81 -14.78 -19.07 5.28
CA PRO A 81 -15.91 -20.00 5.27
C PRO A 81 -15.50 -21.47 5.49
N VAL A 82 -14.34 -21.88 4.98
CA VAL A 82 -13.81 -23.23 5.13
C VAL A 82 -13.33 -23.47 6.57
N MET A 83 -12.69 -22.48 7.19
CA MET A 83 -12.29 -22.57 8.60
C MET A 83 -13.49 -22.56 9.54
N LEU A 84 -14.54 -21.79 9.23
CA LEU A 84 -15.82 -21.84 9.95
C LEU A 84 -16.48 -23.23 9.87
N GLU A 85 -16.33 -23.92 8.75
CA GLU A 85 -16.81 -25.29 8.58
C GLU A 85 -16.01 -26.29 9.41
N ASN A 86 -14.69 -26.20 9.38
CA ASN A 86 -13.80 -27.02 10.23
C ASN A 86 -14.03 -26.77 11.73
N ALA A 87 -14.52 -25.58 12.10
CA ALA A 87 -14.88 -25.22 13.46
C ALA A 87 -16.23 -25.81 13.94
N GLY A 88 -16.94 -26.57 13.10
CA GLY A 88 -18.23 -27.17 13.43
C GLY A 88 -19.43 -26.24 13.23
N ILE A 89 -19.24 -25.05 12.64
CA ILE A 89 -20.34 -24.15 12.25
C ILE A 89 -20.82 -24.57 10.87
N THR A 90 -21.66 -25.61 10.83
CA THR A 90 -22.23 -26.17 9.59
C THR A 90 -23.47 -25.41 9.09
N ALA A 91 -24.06 -24.55 9.92
CA ALA A 91 -25.23 -23.76 9.56
C ALA A 91 -24.88 -22.72 8.48
N GLN A 92 -25.42 -22.92 7.28
CA GLN A 92 -25.17 -22.10 6.09
C GLN A 92 -25.61 -20.64 6.28
N GLY A 93 -26.69 -20.41 7.03
CA GLY A 93 -27.15 -19.06 7.41
C GLY A 93 -26.14 -18.32 8.31
N THR A 94 -25.53 -19.03 9.26
CA THR A 94 -24.51 -18.46 10.16
C THR A 94 -23.22 -18.15 9.40
N LYS A 95 -22.78 -19.02 8.47
CA LYS A 95 -21.64 -18.74 7.59
C LYS A 95 -21.85 -17.48 6.75
N LEU A 96 -23.05 -17.32 6.18
CA LEU A 96 -23.39 -16.15 5.37
C LEU A 96 -23.39 -14.87 6.20
N MET A 97 -23.99 -14.90 7.40
CA MET A 97 -23.98 -13.76 8.32
C MET A 97 -22.55 -13.37 8.74
N LEU A 98 -21.70 -14.35 9.08
CA LEU A 98 -20.30 -14.07 9.44
C LEU A 98 -19.50 -13.51 8.26
N ASN A 99 -19.67 -14.06 7.07
CA ASN A 99 -19.01 -13.52 5.88
C ASN A 99 -19.47 -12.09 5.57
N GLY A 100 -20.75 -11.78 5.79
CA GLY A 100 -21.31 -10.43 5.61
C GLY A 100 -20.88 -9.43 6.68
N ILE A 101 -20.70 -9.84 7.93
CA ILE A 101 -20.28 -8.92 9.02
C ILE A 101 -18.79 -8.61 8.99
N TYR A 102 -17.98 -9.53 8.45
CA TYR A 102 -16.54 -9.35 8.29
C TYR A 102 -16.16 -8.03 7.56
N PRO A 103 -16.66 -7.73 6.34
CA PRO A 103 -16.35 -6.47 5.66
C PRO A 103 -16.91 -5.24 6.39
N VAL A 104 -18.02 -5.36 7.12
CA VAL A 104 -18.57 -4.25 7.93
C VAL A 104 -17.62 -3.89 9.07
N ILE A 105 -17.10 -4.89 9.78
CA ILE A 105 -16.09 -4.69 10.83
C ILE A 105 -14.81 -4.09 10.24
N CYS A 106 -14.34 -4.62 9.10
CA CYS A 106 -13.20 -4.07 8.40
C CYS A 106 -13.41 -2.62 7.96
N PHE A 107 -14.62 -2.24 7.55
CA PHE A 107 -14.97 -0.87 7.18
C PHE A 107 -14.85 0.10 8.37
N PHE A 108 -15.37 -0.28 9.55
CA PHE A 108 -15.19 0.52 10.77
C PHE A 108 -13.72 0.61 11.18
N ALA A 109 -12.98 -0.50 11.11
CA ALA A 109 -11.55 -0.53 11.38
C ALA A 109 -10.75 0.36 10.42
N ALA A 110 -11.13 0.39 9.14
CA ALA A 110 -10.54 1.24 8.11
C ALA A 110 -10.78 2.73 8.41
N ILE A 111 -11.99 3.12 8.83
CA ILE A 111 -12.28 4.52 9.21
C ILE A 111 -11.41 4.95 10.40
N LEU A 112 -11.30 4.08 11.42
CA LEU A 112 -10.44 4.34 12.57
C LEU A 112 -8.96 4.42 12.18
N GLY A 113 -8.52 3.52 11.28
CA GLY A 113 -7.18 3.50 10.71
C GLY A 113 -6.86 4.81 9.99
N ALA A 114 -7.71 5.23 9.06
CA ALA A 114 -7.57 6.47 8.31
C ALA A 114 -7.42 7.69 9.24
N ARG A 115 -8.23 7.78 10.29
CA ARG A 115 -8.14 8.88 11.29
C ARG A 115 -6.84 8.84 12.09
N MET A 116 -6.34 7.65 12.43
CA MET A 116 -5.12 7.51 13.21
C MET A 116 -3.86 7.68 12.37
N THR A 117 -3.91 7.36 11.08
CA THR A 117 -2.83 7.57 10.10
C THR A 117 -2.43 9.04 10.02
N ASP A 118 -3.39 9.97 10.10
CA ASP A 118 -3.12 11.41 10.08
C ASP A 118 -2.37 11.90 11.34
N THR A 119 -2.47 11.17 12.47
CA THR A 119 -1.86 11.58 13.75
C THR A 119 -0.53 10.89 14.03
N VAL A 120 -0.40 9.60 13.70
CA VAL A 120 0.76 8.75 14.05
C VAL A 120 1.80 8.70 12.92
N GLY A 121 1.40 9.02 11.69
CA GLY A 121 2.25 8.97 10.50
C GLY A 121 2.33 7.58 9.84
N ARG A 122 2.52 7.57 8.52
CA ARG A 122 2.38 6.37 7.66
C ARG A 122 3.43 5.26 7.89
N ARG A 123 4.67 5.61 8.23
CA ARG A 123 5.77 4.63 8.39
C ARG A 123 5.62 3.71 9.61
N PRO A 124 5.42 4.23 10.84
CA PRO A 124 5.26 3.37 12.02
C PRO A 124 3.99 2.54 11.93
N LEU A 125 2.90 3.10 11.41
CA LEU A 125 1.61 2.41 11.29
C LEU A 125 1.69 1.15 10.42
N LEU A 126 2.41 1.22 9.29
CA LEU A 126 2.67 0.05 8.43
C LEU A 126 3.52 -1.02 9.14
N LEU A 127 4.59 -0.62 9.84
CA LEU A 127 5.46 -1.57 10.54
C LEU A 127 4.75 -2.28 11.70
N TYR A 128 3.98 -1.53 12.50
CA TYR A 128 3.21 -2.11 13.60
C TYR A 128 2.10 -3.04 13.10
N SER A 129 1.39 -2.66 12.02
CA SER A 129 0.36 -3.52 11.43
C SER A 129 0.95 -4.83 10.92
N ILE A 130 2.09 -4.80 10.22
CA ILE A 130 2.75 -6.02 9.71
C ILE A 130 3.22 -6.92 10.86
N LEU A 131 3.81 -6.35 11.91
CA LEU A 131 4.24 -7.11 13.10
C LEU A 131 3.06 -7.81 13.78
N PHE A 132 1.96 -7.09 13.97
CA PHE A 132 0.78 -7.64 14.64
C PHE A 132 0.04 -8.64 13.76
N CYS A 133 -0.07 -8.39 12.45
CA CYS A 133 -0.57 -9.37 11.47
C CYS A 133 0.24 -10.66 11.48
N SER A 134 1.58 -10.57 11.51
CA SER A 134 2.46 -11.74 11.59
C SER A 134 2.23 -12.54 12.87
N GLY A 135 2.05 -11.87 14.01
CA GLY A 135 1.68 -12.51 15.27
C GLY A 135 0.33 -13.24 15.21
N CYS A 136 -0.69 -12.59 14.66
CA CYS A 136 -2.01 -13.21 14.45
C CYS A 136 -1.91 -14.44 13.54
N PHE A 137 -1.15 -14.35 12.45
CA PHE A 137 -0.93 -15.48 11.54
C PHE A 137 -0.22 -16.65 12.21
N ALA A 138 0.79 -16.39 13.05
CA ALA A 138 1.48 -17.43 13.79
C ALA A 138 0.53 -18.16 14.76
N ILE A 139 -0.35 -17.42 15.44
CA ILE A 139 -1.36 -17.98 16.32
C ILE A 139 -2.39 -18.80 15.54
N ILE A 140 -2.91 -18.29 14.42
CA ILE A 140 -3.85 -19.00 13.53
C ILE A 140 -3.23 -20.32 13.03
N CYS A 141 -1.96 -20.31 12.61
CA CYS A 141 -1.25 -21.53 12.20
C CYS A 141 -1.11 -22.53 13.36
N GLY A 142 -0.75 -22.05 14.56
CA GLY A 142 -0.61 -22.87 15.76
C GLY A 142 -1.93 -23.51 16.20
N THR A 143 -3.01 -22.72 16.27
CA THR A 143 -4.34 -23.18 16.69
C THR A 143 -5.01 -24.06 15.62
N SER A 144 -4.77 -23.82 14.33
CA SER A 144 -5.27 -24.68 13.26
C SER A 144 -4.65 -26.08 13.31
N LYS A 145 -3.34 -26.18 13.61
CA LYS A 145 -2.69 -27.48 13.80
C LYS A 145 -3.27 -28.24 15.01
N LEU A 146 -3.55 -27.51 16.10
CA LEU A 146 -4.15 -28.09 17.30
C LEU A 146 -5.59 -28.56 17.06
N ALA A 147 -6.38 -27.78 16.32
CA ALA A 147 -7.76 -28.11 15.97
C ALA A 147 -7.87 -29.35 15.06
N GLN A 148 -6.86 -29.64 14.23
CA GLN A 148 -6.81 -30.86 13.42
C GLN A 148 -6.42 -32.11 14.22
N HIS A 149 -5.64 -31.96 15.30
CA HIS A 149 -5.19 -33.09 16.12
C HIS A 149 -6.27 -33.54 17.13
N ASP A 150 -7.18 -32.64 17.52
CA ASP A 150 -8.21 -32.90 18.53
C ASP A 150 -9.53 -32.20 18.14
N ILE A 151 -10.36 -32.93 17.39
CA ILE A 151 -11.56 -32.40 16.71
C ILE A 151 -12.65 -31.95 17.71
N ASP A 152 -12.58 -32.37 18.98
CA ASP A 152 -13.59 -32.04 19.99
C ASP A 152 -13.26 -30.75 20.77
N ASN A 153 -12.07 -30.17 20.56
CA ASN A 153 -11.67 -28.91 21.19
C ASN A 153 -12.31 -27.68 20.51
N LYS A 154 -13.60 -27.47 20.77
CA LYS A 154 -14.38 -26.28 20.35
C LYS A 154 -13.70 -24.95 20.72
N SER A 155 -12.87 -24.95 21.76
CA SER A 155 -12.08 -23.78 22.16
C SER A 155 -11.00 -23.40 21.14
N ALA A 156 -10.32 -24.37 20.52
CA ALA A 156 -9.29 -24.10 19.52
C ALA A 156 -9.91 -23.53 18.24
N ALA A 157 -11.06 -24.08 17.83
CA ALA A 157 -11.86 -23.61 16.71
C ALA A 157 -12.35 -22.16 16.89
N ASN A 158 -12.95 -21.85 18.05
CA ASN A 158 -13.42 -20.49 18.36
C ASN A 158 -12.26 -19.48 18.43
N THR A 159 -11.10 -19.90 18.93
CA THR A 159 -9.89 -19.06 18.98
C THR A 159 -9.41 -18.71 17.57
N THR A 160 -9.32 -19.70 16.67
CA THR A 160 -8.93 -19.46 15.26
C THR A 160 -9.87 -18.46 14.58
N ILE A 161 -11.18 -18.57 14.79
CA ILE A 161 -12.16 -17.61 14.24
C ILE A 161 -11.90 -16.21 14.79
N ALA A 162 -11.75 -16.04 16.11
CA ALA A 162 -11.52 -14.74 16.73
C ALA A 162 -10.25 -14.06 16.20
N PHE A 163 -9.16 -14.81 16.04
CA PHE A 163 -7.90 -14.27 15.52
C PHE A 163 -7.96 -13.90 14.03
N ILE A 164 -8.83 -14.52 13.23
CA ILE A 164 -9.07 -14.10 11.84
C ILE A 164 -9.76 -12.74 11.77
N TYR A 165 -10.81 -12.54 12.57
CA TYR A 165 -11.46 -11.22 12.65
C TYR A 165 -10.49 -10.16 13.15
N LEU A 166 -9.69 -10.51 14.16
CA LEU A 166 -8.68 -9.62 14.73
C LEU A 166 -7.59 -9.28 13.69
N PHE A 167 -7.13 -10.26 12.92
CA PHE A 167 -6.25 -10.05 11.76
C PHE A 167 -6.88 -9.08 10.74
N GLY A 168 -8.15 -9.30 10.35
CA GLY A 168 -8.85 -8.44 9.40
C GLY A 168 -8.96 -6.99 9.88
N ILE A 169 -9.27 -6.78 11.16
CA ILE A 169 -9.32 -5.46 11.79
C ILE A 169 -7.96 -4.76 11.70
N ILE A 170 -6.88 -5.44 12.10
CA ILE A 170 -5.54 -4.83 12.12
C ILE A 170 -5.00 -4.58 10.71
N PHE A 171 -5.31 -5.48 9.78
CA PHE A 171 -4.96 -5.30 8.39
C PHE A 171 -5.68 -4.08 7.80
N SER A 172 -7.00 -3.98 7.96
CA SER A 172 -7.76 -2.80 7.53
C SER A 172 -7.28 -1.53 8.22
N PHE A 173 -6.92 -1.61 9.50
CA PHE A 173 -6.41 -0.46 10.23
C PHE A 173 -5.04 0.02 9.71
N GLY A 174 -4.17 -0.91 9.30
CA GLY A 174 -2.80 -0.61 8.87
C GLY A 174 -2.64 -0.25 7.40
N TRP A 175 -3.55 -0.74 6.55
CA TRP A 175 -3.49 -0.60 5.09
C TRP A 175 -4.53 0.39 4.52
N THR A 176 -5.25 1.12 5.37
CA THR A 176 -6.15 2.22 4.99
C THR A 176 -5.49 3.58 5.24
#